data_AF-A0A6C0EYC5-F1
#
_entry.id   AF-A0A6C0EYC5-F1
#
_cell.length_a   1.000
_cell.length_b   1.000
_cell.length_c   1.000
_cell.angle_alpha   90.00
_cell.angle_beta   90.00
_cell.angle_gamma   90.00
#
_symmetry.space_group_name_H-M   'P 1'
#
loop_
_entity.id
_entity.type
_entity.pdbx_description
1 polymer ?
#
loop_
_entity_poly.entity_id
_entity_poly.type
_entity_poly.pdbx_seq_one_letter_code
_entity_poly.pdbx_strand_id
1 'polypeptide(L)'
;MTTTFPVKITKQYTISDYEDITNAGFTCILSQETLDIISKLSEQVGAPTYIKTPIFLKKEGRSSMGMGSMIGGAAGGGFKKTKSKSSEITDEDWDVIRAFQTTQKHVSEGIEKNMENIRGYLNKITDTNEEAMVKDIKAEISQLVNHDTSQENMMKVGHAIFNIASSNSFYSALYARLFKSLMSDYDIFKKIFEDNFKEFINLFESIEFVDHKKNYDKFCEYTKTNDKRRAMSLFVVNLMINNIIEKTEIIEIMKQLQTLIMSYMRKTDKSNEVEELTENLFIIITKSKVFLTNDETTKEAWDGIVKNIEFVTILKPKMKEYPSITNKTIFKHMDIFEEVSSN
;
A
#
# COMPACT_ATOMS: atom_id res chain seq x y z
N MET A 1 -51.11 -30.99 8.25
CA MET A 1 -49.95 -30.85 9.15
C MET A 1 -49.26 -29.55 8.81
N THR A 2 -49.45 -28.52 9.62
CA THR A 2 -48.85 -27.19 9.41
C THR A 2 -48.02 -26.87 10.66
N THR A 3 -46.71 -26.96 10.50
CA THR A 3 -45.69 -26.67 11.50
C THR A 3 -45.44 -25.17 11.56
N THR A 4 -45.77 -24.55 12.68
CA THR A 4 -45.43 -23.16 13.01
C THR A 4 -44.05 -23.10 13.67
N PHE A 5 -43.11 -22.38 13.06
CA PHE A 5 -41.79 -22.09 13.64
C PHE A 5 -41.88 -20.92 14.64
N PRO A 6 -41.14 -20.94 15.76
CA PRO A 6 -41.16 -19.84 16.73
C PRO A 6 -40.34 -18.65 16.23
N VAL A 7 -40.95 -17.46 16.27
CA VAL A 7 -40.33 -16.18 15.91
C VAL A 7 -39.32 -15.76 16.98
N LYS A 8 -38.08 -15.50 16.56
CA LYS A 8 -37.02 -14.99 17.43
C LYS A 8 -37.30 -13.52 17.75
N ILE A 9 -37.68 -13.21 18.99
CA ILE A 9 -37.95 -11.84 19.45
C ILE A 9 -36.63 -11.08 19.55
N THR A 10 -36.39 -10.16 18.62
CA THR A 10 -35.32 -9.16 18.72
C THR A 10 -35.75 -8.12 19.74
N LYS A 11 -35.07 -8.06 20.89
CA LYS A 11 -35.34 -7.00 21.89
C LYS A 11 -34.99 -5.65 21.25
N GLN A 12 -35.99 -4.81 21.03
CA GLN A 12 -35.82 -3.43 20.60
C GLN A 12 -35.84 -2.54 21.84
N TYR A 13 -34.74 -1.82 22.08
CA TYR A 13 -34.66 -0.82 23.12
C TYR A 13 -35.15 0.52 22.58
N THR A 14 -35.96 1.20 23.36
CA THR A 14 -36.45 2.55 23.11
C THR A 14 -35.46 3.60 23.61
N ILE A 15 -35.61 4.85 23.15
CA ILE A 15 -34.73 5.95 23.57
C ILE A 15 -34.79 6.16 25.09
N SER A 16 -35.96 6.02 25.70
CA SER A 16 -36.12 6.10 27.15
C SER A 16 -35.36 5.00 27.90
N ASP A 17 -35.26 3.79 27.33
CA ASP A 17 -34.47 2.72 27.94
C ASP A 17 -32.98 3.10 28.04
N TYR A 18 -32.44 3.84 27.05
CA TYR A 18 -31.06 4.31 27.09
C TYR A 18 -30.85 5.40 28.14
N GLU A 19 -31.80 6.33 28.27
CA GLU A 19 -31.75 7.39 29.28
C GLU A 19 -31.82 6.79 30.69
N ASP A 20 -32.69 5.80 30.90
CA ASP A 20 -32.84 5.11 32.18
C ASP A 20 -31.60 4.28 32.54
N ILE A 21 -31.00 3.55 31.59
CA ILE A 21 -29.75 2.80 31.82
C ILE A 21 -28.58 3.75 32.13
N THR A 22 -28.54 4.91 31.47
CA THR A 22 -27.48 5.90 31.69
C THR A 22 -27.60 6.55 33.06
N ASN A 23 -28.82 6.85 33.51
CA ASN A 23 -29.09 7.55 34.77
C ASN A 23 -29.09 6.61 35.99
N ALA A 24 -29.50 5.34 35.83
CA ALA A 24 -29.50 4.35 36.90
C ALA A 24 -28.09 3.80 37.22
N GLY A 25 -27.14 3.99 36.29
CA GLY A 25 -25.84 3.34 36.32
C GLY A 25 -25.95 1.82 36.09
N PHE A 26 -24.84 1.17 35.76
CA PHE A 26 -24.80 -0.29 35.62
C PHE A 26 -23.64 -0.86 36.46
N THR A 27 -23.90 -2.00 37.10
CA THR A 27 -22.85 -2.78 37.77
C THR A 27 -22.45 -3.91 36.82
N CYS A 28 -21.34 -3.76 36.10
CA CYS A 28 -20.80 -4.81 35.26
C CYS A 28 -20.01 -5.80 36.13
N ILE A 29 -20.64 -6.89 36.54
CA ILE A 29 -19.96 -8.00 37.20
C ILE A 29 -19.54 -8.98 36.11
N LEU A 30 -18.24 -9.01 35.82
CA LEU A 30 -17.69 -9.99 34.89
C LEU A 30 -17.81 -11.40 35.48
N SER A 31 -18.15 -12.38 34.64
CA SER A 31 -18.14 -13.78 35.07
C SER A 31 -16.72 -14.22 35.45
N GLN A 32 -16.63 -15.17 36.38
CA GLN A 32 -15.33 -15.73 36.78
C GLN A 32 -14.56 -16.31 35.60
N GLU A 33 -15.26 -16.95 34.66
CA GLU A 33 -14.68 -17.46 33.41
C GLU A 33 -14.02 -16.35 32.58
N THR A 34 -14.64 -15.17 32.49
CA THR A 34 -14.07 -14.02 31.76
C THR A 34 -12.81 -13.50 32.46
N LEU A 35 -12.83 -13.43 33.80
CA LEU A 35 -11.67 -13.03 34.60
C LEU A 35 -10.51 -14.03 34.44
N ASP A 36 -10.80 -15.32 34.39
CA ASP A 36 -9.81 -16.37 34.19
C ASP A 36 -9.15 -16.28 32.80
N ILE A 37 -9.94 -15.98 31.75
CA ILE A 37 -9.42 -15.74 30.40
C ILE A 37 -8.51 -14.51 30.38
N ILE A 38 -8.91 -13.41 31.01
CA ILE A 38 -8.11 -12.18 31.10
C ILE A 38 -6.78 -12.47 31.81
N SER A 39 -6.82 -13.21 32.91
CA SER A 39 -5.62 -13.56 33.69
C SER A 39 -4.67 -14.44 32.87
N LYS A 40 -5.21 -15.42 32.14
CA LYS A 40 -4.43 -16.31 31.26
C LYS A 40 -3.76 -15.55 30.10
N LEU A 41 -4.47 -14.61 29.50
CA LEU A 41 -3.90 -13.75 28.44
C LEU A 41 -2.79 -12.85 29.00
N SER A 42 -3.01 -12.27 30.18
CA SER A 42 -2.02 -11.41 30.85
C SER A 42 -0.71 -12.15 31.13
N GLU A 43 -0.77 -13.42 31.58
CA GLU A 43 0.42 -14.25 31.77
C GLU A 43 1.19 -14.52 30.47
N GLN A 44 0.47 -14.76 29.37
CA GLN A 44 1.08 -15.05 28.06
C GLN A 44 1.79 -13.84 27.45
N VAL A 45 1.24 -12.64 27.61
CA VAL A 45 1.83 -11.40 27.07
C VAL A 45 2.78 -10.69 28.06
N GLY A 46 2.76 -11.10 29.33
CA GLY A 46 3.62 -10.58 30.40
C GLY A 46 4.91 -11.37 30.62
N ALA A 47 5.07 -12.53 29.98
CA ALA A 47 6.25 -13.38 30.12
C ALA A 47 7.53 -12.65 29.66
N PRO A 48 8.66 -12.76 30.38
CA PRO A 48 9.92 -12.10 30.00
C PRO A 48 10.52 -12.60 28.68
N THR A 49 10.04 -13.72 28.15
CA THR A 49 10.38 -14.27 26.83
C THR A 49 9.48 -13.75 25.71
N TYR A 50 8.38 -13.07 26.04
CA TYR A 50 7.53 -12.42 25.06
C TYR A 50 8.25 -11.18 24.53
N ILE A 51 8.49 -11.14 23.22
CA ILE A 51 9.11 -10.01 22.54
C ILE A 51 8.14 -8.84 22.66
N LYS A 52 8.39 -7.95 23.64
CA LYS A 52 7.66 -6.69 23.75
C LYS A 52 7.80 -5.94 22.44
N THR A 53 6.68 -5.44 21.94
CA THR A 53 6.65 -4.36 20.94
C THR A 53 7.66 -3.29 21.37
N PRO A 54 8.48 -2.75 20.44
CA PRO A 54 9.51 -1.78 20.78
C PRO A 54 8.88 -0.63 21.57
N ILE A 55 9.36 -0.45 22.79
CA ILE A 55 8.93 0.63 23.67
C ILE A 55 9.42 1.92 23.02
N PHE A 56 8.50 2.70 22.46
CA PHE A 56 8.78 4.03 21.97
C PHE A 56 9.19 4.91 23.15
N LEU A 57 10.49 5.15 23.30
CA LEU A 57 10.98 6.13 24.25
C LEU A 57 10.47 7.49 23.80
N LYS A 58 9.60 8.10 24.61
CA LYS A 58 9.15 9.48 24.43
C LYS A 58 10.41 10.34 24.40
N LYS A 59 10.71 10.95 23.25
CA LYS A 59 11.84 11.84 23.07
C LYS A 59 11.61 13.06 23.95
N GLU A 60 12.26 13.13 25.10
CA GLU A 60 12.23 14.34 25.93
C GLU A 60 12.76 15.51 25.11
N GLY A 61 11.92 16.55 24.99
CA GLY A 61 12.25 17.75 24.26
C GLY A 61 13.52 18.37 24.82
N ARG A 62 14.48 18.65 23.93
CA ARG A 62 15.69 19.43 24.23
C ARG A 62 15.27 20.77 24.85
N SER A 63 15.49 20.91 26.15
CA SER A 63 15.69 22.22 26.78
C SER A 63 17.18 22.36 27.06
N SER A 64 17.71 23.46 26.53
CA SER A 64 19.08 23.93 26.64
C SER A 64 19.32 24.64 27.98
N MET A 65 20.60 24.79 28.35
CA MET A 65 21.18 25.33 29.60
C MET A 65 21.18 24.33 30.76
N GLY A 66 22.28 24.06 31.47
CA GLY A 66 23.63 24.62 31.48
C GLY A 66 24.25 24.37 32.86
N MET A 67 25.56 24.09 32.87
CA MET A 67 26.50 24.25 33.99
C MET A 67 26.57 23.16 35.10
N GLY A 68 27.61 22.32 34.99
CA GLY A 68 28.66 22.11 36.00
C GLY A 68 28.32 21.59 37.40
N SER A 69 28.81 20.40 37.75
CA SER A 69 29.87 20.23 38.76
C SER A 69 30.20 18.75 38.97
N MET A 70 31.50 18.49 39.10
CA MET A 70 32.11 17.23 39.54
C MET A 70 31.84 16.93 41.03
N ILE A 71 32.32 15.74 41.44
CA ILE A 71 32.52 15.15 42.80
C ILE A 71 31.40 14.14 43.10
N GLY A 72 31.61 12.84 43.28
CA GLY A 72 32.76 12.09 43.80
C GLY A 72 32.25 11.29 45.01
N GLY A 73 32.56 9.99 45.10
CA GLY A 73 32.42 9.22 46.35
C GLY A 73 31.49 8.00 46.30
N ALA A 74 32.10 6.84 46.55
CA ALA A 74 31.45 5.57 46.81
C ALA A 74 30.67 5.57 48.14
N ALA A 75 29.49 4.96 48.15
CA ALA A 75 28.93 4.27 49.32
C ALA A 75 27.72 3.43 48.88
N GLY A 76 27.68 2.19 49.34
CA GLY A 76 26.59 1.25 49.06
C GLY A 76 25.25 1.68 49.68
N GLY A 77 24.17 1.27 49.03
CA GLY A 77 22.81 1.40 49.53
C GLY A 77 21.83 0.80 48.54
N GLY A 78 21.17 -0.29 48.92
CA GLY A 78 20.27 -1.05 48.05
C GLY A 78 19.09 -0.22 47.53
N PHE A 79 18.89 -0.23 46.22
CA PHE A 79 17.72 0.37 45.59
C PHE A 79 16.49 -0.51 45.83
N LYS A 80 15.66 -0.09 46.80
CA LYS A 80 14.27 -0.54 46.94
C LYS A 80 13.52 -0.19 45.65
N LYS A 81 13.05 -1.21 44.93
CA LYS A 81 12.05 -1.07 43.86
C LYS A 81 10.79 -0.43 44.45
N THR A 82 10.57 0.85 44.16
CA THR A 82 9.29 1.51 44.34
C THR A 82 8.30 0.89 43.35
N LYS A 83 7.24 0.25 43.88
CA LYS A 83 6.07 -0.15 43.09
C LYS A 83 5.49 1.12 42.46
N SER A 84 5.42 1.15 41.13
CA SER A 84 4.68 2.15 40.37
C SER A 84 3.22 2.11 40.82
N LYS A 85 2.78 3.13 41.56
CA LYS A 85 1.36 3.45 41.67
C LYS A 85 0.94 3.93 40.28
N SER A 86 -0.13 3.35 39.73
CA SER A 86 -0.85 3.92 38.61
C SER A 86 -1.06 5.41 38.87
N SER A 87 -0.52 6.28 38.02
CA SER A 87 -0.82 7.71 38.09
C SER A 87 -2.32 7.87 37.84
N GLU A 88 -3.06 8.20 38.88
CA GLU A 88 -4.42 8.70 38.73
C GLU A 88 -4.31 9.99 37.89
N ILE A 89 -5.04 9.99 36.77
CA ILE A 89 -5.16 11.15 35.88
C ILE A 89 -5.65 12.32 36.73
N THR A 90 -4.85 13.38 36.85
CA THR A 90 -5.22 14.53 37.67
C THR A 90 -6.26 15.39 36.95
N ASP A 91 -6.94 16.28 37.67
CA ASP A 91 -7.90 17.21 37.05
C ASP A 91 -7.21 18.12 36.01
N GLU A 92 -5.91 18.40 36.15
CA GLU A 92 -5.14 19.10 35.12
C GLU A 92 -4.94 18.26 33.86
N ASP A 93 -4.76 16.94 33.96
CA ASP A 93 -4.69 16.05 32.80
C ASP A 93 -6.04 15.98 32.06
N TRP A 94 -7.16 16.03 32.80
CA TRP A 94 -8.50 16.17 32.22
C TRP A 94 -8.72 17.52 31.53
N ASP A 95 -8.13 18.59 32.03
CA ASP A 95 -8.17 19.90 31.39
C ASP A 95 -7.33 19.94 30.12
N VAL A 96 -6.20 19.23 30.07
CA VAL A 96 -5.39 19.06 28.84
C VAL A 96 -6.12 18.20 27.80
N ILE A 97 -6.81 17.13 28.22
CA ILE A 97 -7.64 16.29 27.34
C ILE A 97 -8.86 17.08 26.83
N ARG A 98 -9.47 17.94 27.65
CA ARG A 98 -10.56 18.84 27.23
C ARG A 98 -10.07 20.00 26.36
N ALA A 99 -8.81 20.41 26.51
CA ALA A 99 -8.14 21.37 25.66
C ALA A 99 -7.64 20.77 24.32
N PHE A 100 -8.08 19.54 23.97
CA PHE A 100 -7.85 18.97 22.65
C PHE A 100 -8.36 19.95 21.59
N GLN A 101 -7.43 20.67 20.96
CA GLN A 101 -7.76 21.58 19.88
C GLN A 101 -8.32 20.73 18.75
N THR A 102 -9.64 20.78 18.59
CA THR A 102 -10.33 20.22 17.42
C THR A 102 -9.54 20.67 16.21
N THR A 103 -8.97 19.70 15.47
CA THR A 103 -8.16 19.98 14.29
C THR A 103 -8.98 20.89 13.40
N GLN A 104 -8.54 22.14 13.24
CA GLN A 104 -9.25 23.07 12.38
C GLN A 104 -9.26 22.47 10.99
N LYS A 105 -10.45 22.12 10.50
CA LYS A 105 -10.64 21.56 9.17
C LYS A 105 -10.20 22.64 8.20
N HIS A 106 -8.99 22.49 7.66
CA HIS A 106 -8.48 23.37 6.62
C HIS A 106 -9.50 23.37 5.48
N VAL A 107 -10.19 24.49 5.27
CA VAL A 107 -11.12 24.64 4.16
C VAL A 107 -10.25 24.85 2.94
N SER A 108 -10.03 23.78 2.19
CA SER A 108 -9.47 23.85 0.86
C SER A 108 -10.38 24.72 -0.01
N GLU A 109 -9.83 25.76 -0.63
CA GLU A 109 -10.55 26.68 -1.53
C GLU A 109 -10.01 26.54 -2.96
N GLY A 110 -10.89 26.74 -3.94
CA GLY A 110 -10.54 26.61 -5.36
C GLY A 110 -10.10 25.20 -5.74
N ILE A 111 -9.00 25.10 -6.50
CA ILE A 111 -8.51 23.86 -7.12
C ILE A 111 -8.19 22.77 -6.09
N GLU A 112 -7.69 23.15 -4.91
CA GLU A 112 -7.39 22.19 -3.83
C GLU A 112 -8.65 21.47 -3.35
N LYS A 113 -9.80 22.16 -3.35
CA LYS A 113 -11.09 21.56 -3.01
C LYS A 113 -11.53 20.54 -4.06
N ASN A 114 -11.41 20.89 -5.35
CA ASN A 114 -11.72 19.98 -6.43
C ASN A 114 -10.80 18.74 -6.37
N MET A 115 -9.52 18.93 -6.06
CA MET A 115 -8.59 17.81 -5.85
C MET A 115 -9.02 16.93 -4.67
N GLU A 116 -9.33 17.51 -3.51
CA GLU A 116 -9.81 16.74 -2.35
C GLU A 116 -11.09 15.96 -2.65
N ASN A 117 -12.03 16.56 -3.39
CA ASN A 117 -13.24 15.89 -3.85
C ASN A 117 -12.91 14.71 -4.76
N ILE A 118 -12.06 14.93 -5.78
CA ILE A 118 -11.60 13.87 -6.69
C ILE A 118 -10.92 12.73 -5.91
N ARG A 119 -10.03 13.04 -4.96
CA ARG A 119 -9.42 12.02 -4.08
C ARG A 119 -10.48 11.26 -3.28
N GLY A 120 -11.49 11.98 -2.77
CA GLY A 120 -12.62 11.40 -2.07
C GLY A 120 -13.42 10.42 -2.92
N TYR A 121 -13.72 10.77 -4.17
CA TYR A 121 -14.43 9.90 -5.10
C TYR A 121 -13.58 8.70 -5.54
N LEU A 122 -12.30 8.91 -5.84
CA LEU A 122 -11.37 7.83 -6.20
C LEU A 122 -11.18 6.80 -5.08
N ASN A 123 -11.25 7.23 -3.81
CA ASN A 123 -11.15 6.32 -2.67
C ASN A 123 -12.48 5.61 -2.35
N LYS A 124 -13.61 6.10 -2.86
CA LYS A 124 -14.95 5.50 -2.69
C LYS A 124 -15.36 4.63 -3.87
N ILE A 125 -14.56 4.58 -4.93
CA ILE A 125 -14.89 3.84 -6.14
C ILE A 125 -14.86 2.33 -5.87
N THR A 126 -15.90 1.66 -6.35
CA THR A 126 -16.11 0.21 -6.30
C THR A 126 -16.79 -0.19 -7.61
N ASP A 127 -16.78 -1.46 -7.97
CA ASP A 127 -17.47 -1.93 -9.17
C ASP A 127 -18.98 -1.60 -9.15
N THR A 128 -19.59 -1.54 -7.96
CA THR A 128 -21.04 -1.27 -7.83
C THR A 128 -21.44 0.20 -7.98
N ASN A 129 -20.50 1.14 -7.79
CA ASN A 129 -20.78 2.58 -7.81
C ASN A 129 -19.89 3.33 -8.81
N GLU A 130 -19.19 2.62 -9.69
CA GLU A 130 -18.24 3.17 -10.65
C GLU A 130 -18.85 4.28 -11.50
N GLU A 131 -19.99 4.03 -12.16
CA GLU A 131 -20.61 5.00 -13.05
C GLU A 131 -20.94 6.32 -12.34
N ALA A 132 -21.42 6.24 -11.10
CA ALA A 132 -21.72 7.41 -10.27
C ALA A 132 -20.44 8.18 -9.91
N MET A 133 -19.40 7.48 -9.42
CA MET A 133 -18.15 8.12 -9.03
C MET A 133 -17.40 8.73 -10.22
N VAL A 134 -17.40 8.06 -11.37
CA VAL A 134 -16.81 8.59 -12.61
C VAL A 134 -17.55 9.84 -13.06
N LYS A 135 -18.88 9.86 -12.97
CA LYS A 135 -19.69 11.05 -13.29
C LYS A 135 -19.35 12.22 -12.37
N ASP A 136 -19.22 11.98 -11.07
CA ASP A 136 -18.87 13.02 -10.10
C ASP A 136 -17.45 13.56 -10.35
N ILE A 137 -16.48 12.69 -10.64
CA ILE A 137 -15.11 13.07 -11.02
C ILE A 137 -15.11 13.94 -12.28
N LYS A 138 -15.86 13.55 -13.32
CA LYS A 138 -15.98 14.34 -14.55
C LYS A 138 -16.62 15.71 -14.29
N ALA A 139 -17.61 15.78 -13.41
CA ALA A 139 -18.23 17.06 -13.05
C ALA A 139 -17.22 18.01 -12.40
N GLU A 140 -16.38 17.52 -11.48
CA GLU A 140 -15.29 18.30 -10.88
C GLU A 140 -14.26 18.75 -11.93
N ILE A 141 -13.86 17.85 -12.85
CA ILE A 141 -12.91 18.18 -13.92
C ILE A 141 -13.51 19.21 -14.89
N SER A 142 -14.78 19.07 -15.27
CA SER A 142 -15.47 20.03 -16.13
C SER A 142 -15.58 21.42 -15.50
N GLN A 143 -15.78 21.51 -14.18
CA GLN A 143 -15.73 22.81 -13.49
C GLN A 143 -14.35 23.45 -13.63
N LEU A 144 -13.28 22.68 -13.49
CA LEU A 144 -11.92 23.17 -13.67
C LEU A 144 -11.68 23.63 -15.12
N VAL A 145 -12.11 22.85 -16.11
CA VAL A 145 -11.95 23.20 -17.53
C VAL A 145 -12.73 24.48 -17.88
N ASN A 146 -13.97 24.62 -17.41
CA ASN A 146 -14.84 25.75 -17.74
C ASN A 146 -14.42 27.07 -17.08
N HIS A 147 -13.69 27.02 -15.98
CA HIS A 147 -13.19 28.21 -15.26
C HIS A 147 -11.86 28.76 -15.80
N ASP A 148 -11.44 28.40 -17.02
CA ASP A 148 -10.15 28.80 -17.61
C ASP A 148 -8.96 28.46 -16.69
N THR A 149 -9.03 27.29 -16.04
CA THR A 149 -7.93 26.80 -15.20
C THR A 149 -6.67 26.64 -16.02
N SER A 150 -5.54 27.15 -15.52
CA SER A 150 -4.25 27.05 -16.22
C SER A 150 -3.91 25.58 -16.54
N GLN A 151 -3.23 25.33 -17.66
CA GLN A 151 -2.76 23.99 -18.01
C GLN A 151 -1.92 23.35 -16.88
N GLU A 152 -1.17 24.13 -16.13
CA GLU A 152 -0.39 23.66 -14.98
C GLU A 152 -1.26 23.02 -13.90
N ASN A 153 -2.41 23.64 -13.60
CA ASN A 153 -3.32 23.14 -12.58
C ASN A 153 -4.07 21.89 -13.05
N MET A 154 -4.42 21.83 -14.33
CA MET A 154 -4.97 20.59 -14.92
C MET A 154 -3.95 19.46 -14.91
N MET A 155 -2.67 19.77 -15.14
CA MET A 155 -1.56 18.82 -15.04
C MET A 155 -1.45 18.26 -13.62
N LYS A 156 -1.52 19.12 -12.58
CA LYS A 156 -1.50 18.69 -11.18
C LYS A 156 -2.65 17.74 -10.84
N VAL A 157 -3.86 18.04 -11.29
CA VAL A 157 -5.03 17.17 -11.11
C VAL A 157 -4.82 15.83 -11.80
N GLY A 158 -4.36 15.87 -13.05
CA GLY A 158 -4.00 14.68 -13.82
C GLY A 158 -2.98 13.78 -13.12
N HIS A 159 -1.86 14.36 -12.69
CA HIS A 159 -0.82 13.65 -11.91
C HIS A 159 -1.36 13.09 -10.59
N ALA A 160 -2.27 13.80 -9.92
CA ALA A 160 -2.88 13.32 -8.68
C ALA A 160 -3.76 12.09 -8.93
N ILE A 161 -4.62 12.15 -9.96
CA ILE A 161 -5.48 11.02 -10.36
C ILE A 161 -4.60 9.83 -10.76
N PHE A 162 -3.56 10.04 -11.56
CA PHE A 162 -2.65 8.99 -11.99
C PHE A 162 -1.89 8.35 -10.82
N ASN A 163 -1.37 9.15 -9.89
CA ASN A 163 -0.65 8.63 -8.73
C ASN A 163 -1.55 7.80 -7.81
N ILE A 164 -2.80 8.23 -7.59
CA ILE A 164 -3.77 7.45 -6.81
C ILE A 164 -4.07 6.15 -7.53
N ALA A 165 -4.36 6.24 -8.83
CA ALA A 165 -4.70 5.10 -9.67
C ALA A 165 -3.62 4.03 -9.71
N SER A 166 -2.37 4.47 -9.84
CA SER A 166 -1.20 3.61 -10.02
C SER A 166 -0.63 3.08 -8.69
N SER A 167 -1.00 3.69 -7.55
CA SER A 167 -0.48 3.28 -6.24
C SER A 167 -1.19 2.08 -5.60
N ASN A 168 -2.40 1.74 -6.06
CA ASN A 168 -3.21 0.70 -5.46
C ASN A 168 -3.57 -0.41 -6.46
N SER A 169 -3.05 -1.62 -6.21
CA SER A 169 -3.27 -2.79 -7.06
C SER A 169 -4.75 -3.20 -7.14
N PHE A 170 -5.52 -3.03 -6.07
CA PHE A 170 -6.91 -3.51 -5.96
C PHE A 170 -7.87 -2.79 -6.92
N TYR A 171 -7.62 -1.52 -7.21
CA TYR A 171 -8.50 -0.69 -8.03
C TYR A 171 -7.94 -0.44 -9.44
N SER A 172 -6.83 -1.09 -9.78
CA SER A 172 -6.12 -0.88 -11.04
C SER A 172 -7.01 -1.05 -12.29
N ALA A 173 -7.96 -2.00 -12.29
CA ALA A 173 -8.90 -2.19 -13.40
C ALA A 173 -9.94 -1.06 -13.51
N LEU A 174 -10.53 -0.66 -12.37
CA LEU A 174 -11.47 0.48 -12.27
C LEU A 174 -10.80 1.77 -12.75
N TYR A 175 -9.56 1.99 -12.32
CA TYR A 175 -8.83 3.19 -12.71
C TYR A 175 -8.44 3.19 -14.20
N ALA A 176 -8.14 2.03 -14.79
CA ALA A 176 -7.92 1.95 -16.24
C ALA A 176 -9.18 2.38 -17.01
N ARG A 177 -10.37 1.94 -16.60
CA ARG A 177 -11.65 2.38 -17.19
C ARG A 177 -11.88 3.89 -17.03
N LEU A 178 -11.59 4.43 -15.85
CA LEU A 178 -11.64 5.88 -15.61
C LEU A 178 -10.72 6.64 -16.57
N PHE A 179 -9.45 6.24 -16.70
CA PHE A 179 -8.49 6.88 -17.60
C PHE A 179 -8.94 6.85 -19.05
N LYS A 180 -9.45 5.71 -19.53
CA LYS A 180 -10.04 5.60 -20.86
C LYS A 180 -11.13 6.64 -21.08
N SER A 181 -12.01 6.79 -20.09
CA SER A 181 -13.10 7.73 -20.18
C SER A 181 -12.62 9.19 -20.15
N LEU A 182 -11.64 9.52 -19.31
CA LEU A 182 -11.11 10.89 -19.22
C LEU A 182 -10.33 11.29 -20.48
N MET A 183 -9.55 10.38 -21.06
CA MET A 183 -8.81 10.62 -22.31
C MET A 183 -9.73 10.80 -23.52
N SER A 184 -10.93 10.23 -23.47
CA SER A 184 -11.94 10.38 -24.54
C SER A 184 -12.62 11.75 -24.50
N ASP A 185 -12.79 12.30 -23.30
CA ASP A 185 -13.50 13.56 -23.06
C ASP A 185 -12.56 14.79 -23.04
N TYR A 186 -11.29 14.60 -22.69
CA TYR A 186 -10.32 15.68 -22.50
C TYR A 186 -8.94 15.34 -23.10
N ASP A 187 -8.54 16.05 -24.15
CA ASP A 187 -7.24 15.81 -24.82
C ASP A 187 -6.03 16.04 -23.91
N ILE A 188 -6.12 16.96 -22.95
CA ILE A 188 -5.05 17.20 -21.97
C ILE A 188 -4.72 15.95 -21.15
N PHE A 189 -5.70 15.06 -20.92
CA PHE A 189 -5.48 13.81 -20.21
C PHE A 189 -4.65 12.80 -21.01
N LYS A 190 -4.62 12.89 -22.34
CA LYS A 190 -3.71 12.08 -23.17
C LYS A 190 -2.26 12.46 -22.90
N LYS A 191 -1.96 13.76 -22.89
CA LYS A 191 -0.61 14.27 -22.58
C LYS A 191 -0.19 13.93 -21.15
N ILE A 192 -1.09 14.16 -20.17
CA ILE A 192 -0.86 13.77 -18.78
C ILE A 192 -0.53 12.28 -18.69
N PHE A 193 -1.30 11.44 -19.37
CA PHE A 193 -1.07 10.01 -19.38
C PHE A 193 0.30 9.65 -19.94
N GLU A 194 0.67 10.18 -21.11
CA GLU A 194 1.97 9.92 -21.74
C GLU A 194 3.16 10.33 -20.85
N ASP A 195 3.08 11.51 -20.22
CA ASP A 195 4.14 12.02 -19.34
C ASP A 195 4.28 11.15 -18.08
N ASN A 196 3.16 10.80 -17.43
CA ASN A 196 3.17 9.93 -16.25
C ASN A 196 3.58 8.48 -16.60
N PHE A 197 3.22 7.99 -17.78
CA PHE A 197 3.56 6.65 -18.23
C PHE A 197 5.07 6.52 -18.47
N LYS A 198 5.72 7.55 -19.04
CA LYS A 198 7.19 7.57 -19.18
C LYS A 198 7.89 7.57 -17.82
N GLU A 199 7.46 8.42 -16.88
CA GLU A 199 7.99 8.41 -15.51
C GLU A 199 7.83 7.04 -14.86
N PHE A 200 6.73 6.35 -15.15
CA PHE A 200 6.50 5.01 -14.65
C PHE A 200 7.48 3.98 -15.20
N ILE A 201 7.72 3.93 -16.51
CA ILE A 201 8.69 3.00 -17.10
C ILE A 201 10.06 3.14 -16.44
N ASN A 202 10.46 4.38 -16.15
CA ASN A 202 11.72 4.68 -15.46
C ASN A 202 11.78 4.12 -14.01
N LEU A 203 10.64 3.83 -13.35
CA LEU A 203 10.63 3.21 -12.01
C LEU A 203 11.20 1.80 -12.00
N PHE A 204 11.19 1.11 -13.14
CA PHE A 204 11.77 -0.23 -13.28
C PHE A 204 13.29 -0.21 -13.45
N GLU A 205 13.87 0.91 -13.89
CA GLU A 205 15.32 1.02 -14.14
C GLU A 205 16.14 1.12 -12.84
N SER A 206 15.55 1.65 -11.77
CA SER A 206 16.26 2.02 -10.53
C SER A 206 15.79 1.21 -9.32
N ILE A 207 16.12 -0.08 -9.28
CA ILE A 207 15.91 -0.90 -8.07
C ILE A 207 17.22 -0.98 -7.30
N GLU A 208 17.21 -0.48 -6.06
CA GLU A 208 18.33 -0.59 -5.13
C GLU A 208 17.82 -1.16 -3.81
N PHE A 209 18.34 -2.33 -3.43
CA PHE A 209 18.00 -2.96 -2.17
C PHE A 209 18.64 -2.21 -1.00
N VAL A 210 17.84 -1.96 0.03
CA VAL A 210 18.30 -1.38 1.29
C VAL A 210 18.17 -2.42 2.39
N ASP A 211 19.20 -2.59 3.22
CA ASP A 211 19.13 -3.48 4.37
C ASP A 211 18.46 -2.77 5.56
N HIS A 212 17.40 -3.37 6.10
CA HIS A 212 16.67 -2.88 7.27
C HIS A 212 17.55 -2.68 8.52
N LYS A 213 18.67 -3.41 8.61
CA LYS A 213 19.66 -3.26 9.71
C LYS A 213 20.57 -2.05 9.51
N LYS A 214 20.78 -1.63 8.27
CA LYS A 214 21.65 -0.48 7.92
C LYS A 214 20.87 0.83 7.97
N ASN A 215 19.69 0.86 7.36
CA ASN A 215 18.82 2.04 7.34
C ASN A 215 17.36 1.61 7.24
N TYR A 216 16.66 1.64 8.37
CA TYR A 216 15.27 1.21 8.45
C TYR A 216 14.33 2.12 7.67
N ASP A 217 14.50 3.45 7.75
CA ASP A 217 13.62 4.40 7.06
C ASP A 217 13.69 4.22 5.53
N LYS A 218 14.91 4.10 4.99
CA LYS A 218 15.12 3.80 3.57
C LYS A 218 14.63 2.41 3.18
N PHE A 219 14.67 1.44 4.09
CA PHE A 219 14.07 0.13 3.85
C PHE A 219 12.54 0.23 3.73
N CYS A 220 11.88 1.00 4.59
CA CYS A 220 10.45 1.26 4.48
C CYS A 220 10.08 1.96 3.15
N GLU A 221 10.87 2.95 2.73
CA GLU A 221 10.69 3.60 1.43
C GLU A 221 10.89 2.63 0.26
N TYR A 222 11.91 1.77 0.34
CA TYR A 222 12.16 0.70 -0.63
C TYR A 222 10.98 -0.26 -0.73
N THR A 223 10.45 -0.77 0.40
CA THR A 223 9.28 -1.66 0.40
C THR A 223 8.07 -0.98 -0.22
N LYS A 224 7.77 0.26 0.17
CA LYS A 224 6.65 1.03 -0.38
C LYS A 224 6.80 1.23 -1.89
N THR A 225 8.01 1.48 -2.37
CA THR A 225 8.30 1.64 -3.79
C THR A 225 8.14 0.32 -4.55
N ASN A 226 8.52 -0.81 -3.97
CA ASN A 226 8.29 -2.13 -4.59
C ASN A 226 6.81 -2.49 -4.68
N ASP A 227 6.03 -2.20 -3.64
CA ASP A 227 4.58 -2.39 -3.68
C ASP A 227 3.94 -1.51 -4.75
N LYS A 228 4.41 -0.26 -4.89
CA LYS A 228 4.02 0.63 -5.99
C LYS A 228 4.36 -0.02 -7.34
N ARG A 229 5.59 -0.50 -7.56
CA ARG A 229 5.97 -1.18 -8.83
C ARG A 229 5.03 -2.32 -9.18
N ARG A 230 4.73 -3.21 -8.22
CA ARG A 230 3.83 -4.35 -8.43
C ARG A 230 2.41 -3.91 -8.78
N ALA A 231 1.88 -2.93 -8.06
CA ALA A 231 0.58 -2.35 -8.36
C ALA A 231 0.55 -1.74 -9.76
N MET A 232 1.63 -1.10 -10.16
CA MET A 232 1.74 -0.48 -11.47
C MET A 232 1.93 -1.49 -12.61
N SER A 233 2.68 -2.58 -12.40
CA SER A 233 2.74 -3.71 -13.35
C SER A 233 1.35 -4.24 -13.66
N LEU A 234 0.50 -4.40 -12.64
CA LEU A 234 -0.89 -4.80 -12.82
C LEU A 234 -1.72 -3.71 -13.53
N PHE A 235 -1.54 -2.45 -13.16
CA PHE A 235 -2.21 -1.32 -13.79
C PHE A 235 -1.94 -1.24 -15.29
N VAL A 236 -0.69 -1.40 -15.70
CA VAL A 236 -0.31 -1.37 -17.11
C VAL A 236 -0.93 -2.51 -17.91
N VAL A 237 -1.00 -3.72 -17.38
CA VAL A 237 -1.77 -4.79 -18.04
C VAL A 237 -3.25 -4.42 -18.17
N ASN A 238 -3.85 -3.81 -17.15
CA ASN A 238 -5.23 -3.36 -17.21
C ASN A 238 -5.46 -2.22 -18.23
N LEU A 239 -4.47 -1.34 -18.43
CA LEU A 239 -4.51 -0.34 -19.50
C LEU A 239 -4.53 -1.00 -20.89
N MET A 240 -3.75 -2.07 -21.08
CA MET A 240 -3.74 -2.85 -22.32
C MET A 240 -5.08 -3.55 -22.54
N ILE A 241 -5.65 -4.17 -21.51
CA ILE A 241 -6.97 -4.81 -21.58
C ILE A 241 -8.07 -3.81 -21.98
N ASN A 242 -7.93 -2.54 -21.57
CA ASN A 242 -8.85 -1.47 -21.93
C ASN A 242 -8.55 -0.81 -23.29
N ASN A 243 -7.54 -1.29 -24.03
CA ASN A 243 -7.05 -0.73 -25.30
C ASN A 243 -6.61 0.74 -25.18
N ILE A 244 -6.02 1.13 -24.05
CA ILE A 244 -5.38 2.45 -23.88
C ILE A 244 -3.94 2.41 -24.39
N ILE A 245 -3.24 1.31 -24.13
CA ILE A 245 -1.87 1.06 -24.60
C ILE A 245 -1.85 -0.15 -25.52
N GLU A 246 -0.89 -0.18 -26.43
CA GLU A 246 -0.77 -1.28 -27.38
C GLU A 246 -0.10 -2.51 -26.75
N LYS A 247 -0.41 -3.69 -27.31
CA LYS A 247 0.23 -4.95 -26.90
C LYS A 247 1.75 -4.93 -27.10
N THR A 248 2.22 -4.21 -28.12
CA THR A 248 3.63 -3.99 -28.44
C THR A 248 4.36 -3.29 -27.30
N GLU A 249 3.73 -2.31 -26.64
CA GLU A 249 4.30 -1.61 -25.48
C GLU A 249 4.47 -2.55 -24.27
N ILE A 250 3.49 -3.43 -24.01
CA ILE A 250 3.61 -4.45 -22.96
C ILE A 250 4.80 -5.37 -23.21
N ILE A 251 4.97 -5.83 -24.46
CA ILE A 251 6.10 -6.67 -24.86
C ILE A 251 7.43 -5.94 -24.65
N GLU A 252 7.50 -4.66 -24.96
CA GLU A 252 8.71 -3.86 -24.75
C GLU A 252 9.05 -3.73 -23.27
N ILE A 253 8.06 -3.50 -22.40
CA ILE A 253 8.26 -3.48 -20.94
C ILE A 253 8.78 -4.84 -20.44
N MET A 254 8.23 -5.95 -20.93
CA MET A 254 8.72 -7.30 -20.58
C MET A 254 10.18 -7.50 -21.00
N LYS A 255 10.55 -7.07 -22.21
CA LYS A 255 11.93 -7.15 -22.70
C LYS A 255 12.89 -6.30 -21.87
N GLN A 256 12.48 -5.09 -21.48
CA GLN A 256 13.26 -4.23 -20.60
C GLN A 256 13.50 -4.89 -19.24
N LEU A 257 12.45 -5.45 -18.62
CA LEU A 257 12.57 -6.19 -17.37
C LEU A 257 13.50 -7.41 -17.50
N GLN A 258 13.36 -8.21 -18.56
CA GLN A 258 14.25 -9.35 -18.81
C GLN A 258 15.71 -8.91 -19.00
N THR A 259 15.94 -7.80 -19.72
CA THR A 259 17.28 -7.25 -19.93
C THR A 259 17.91 -6.81 -18.61
N LEU A 260 17.14 -6.15 -17.73
CA LEU A 260 17.59 -5.75 -16.41
C LEU A 260 17.88 -6.96 -15.51
N ILE A 261 16.98 -7.96 -15.49
CA ILE A 261 17.16 -9.23 -14.77
C ILE A 261 18.48 -9.89 -15.21
N MET A 262 18.67 -10.08 -16.52
CA MET A 262 19.88 -10.71 -17.08
C MET A 262 21.16 -9.93 -16.76
N SER A 263 21.10 -8.60 -16.74
CA SER A 263 22.21 -7.74 -16.34
C SER A 263 22.55 -7.89 -14.85
N TYR A 264 21.54 -7.88 -13.98
CA TYR A 264 21.72 -7.92 -12.53
C TYR A 264 22.11 -9.31 -12.03
N MET A 265 21.65 -10.39 -12.69
CA MET A 265 22.05 -11.76 -12.38
C MET A 265 23.57 -11.97 -12.44
N ARG A 266 24.26 -11.26 -13.35
CA ARG A 266 25.72 -11.32 -13.55
C ARG A 266 26.50 -10.49 -12.53
N LYS A 267 25.86 -9.56 -11.82
CA LYS A 267 26.48 -8.70 -10.80
C LYS A 267 26.41 -9.37 -9.43
N THR A 268 27.38 -9.15 -8.56
CA THR A 268 27.32 -9.61 -7.17
C THR A 268 26.38 -8.74 -6.34
N ASP A 269 25.80 -9.29 -5.27
CA ASP A 269 24.93 -8.57 -4.31
C ASP A 269 23.69 -7.89 -4.90
N LYS A 270 23.14 -8.44 -5.99
CA LYS A 270 21.91 -7.95 -6.66
C LYS A 270 20.74 -8.93 -6.64
N SER A 271 20.81 -9.95 -5.77
CA SER A 271 19.77 -10.98 -5.66
C SER A 271 18.39 -10.42 -5.32
N ASN A 272 18.30 -9.46 -4.40
CA ASN A 272 17.01 -8.88 -4.01
C ASN A 272 16.37 -8.09 -5.15
N GLU A 273 17.17 -7.33 -5.89
CA GLU A 273 16.71 -6.60 -7.07
C GLU A 273 16.23 -7.53 -8.17
N VAL A 274 16.96 -8.62 -8.43
CA VAL A 274 16.53 -9.66 -9.39
C VAL A 274 15.21 -10.29 -8.96
N GLU A 275 15.04 -10.60 -7.67
CA GLU A 275 13.78 -11.13 -7.14
C GLU A 275 12.62 -10.14 -7.33
N GLU A 276 12.82 -8.86 -7.02
CA GLU A 276 11.80 -7.83 -7.21
C GLU A 276 11.42 -7.62 -8.68
N LEU A 277 12.39 -7.59 -9.60
CA LEU A 277 12.12 -7.52 -11.03
C LEU A 277 11.35 -8.76 -11.52
N THR A 278 11.69 -9.94 -11.00
CA THR A 278 11.02 -11.20 -11.35
C THR A 278 9.56 -11.20 -10.91
N GLU A 279 9.23 -10.66 -9.73
CA GLU A 279 7.84 -10.52 -9.28
C GLU A 279 7.01 -9.62 -10.21
N ASN A 280 7.59 -8.48 -10.63
CA ASN A 280 6.93 -7.58 -11.58
C ASN A 280 6.72 -8.29 -12.94
N LEU A 281 7.74 -9.01 -13.44
CA LEU A 281 7.63 -9.78 -14.67
C LEU A 281 6.55 -10.87 -14.59
N PHE A 282 6.47 -11.60 -13.47
CA PHE A 282 5.43 -12.59 -13.19
C PHE A 282 4.02 -11.97 -13.28
N ILE A 283 3.79 -10.83 -12.63
CA ILE A 283 2.48 -10.14 -12.66
C ILE A 283 2.09 -9.80 -14.10
N ILE A 284 3.01 -9.22 -14.87
CA ILE A 284 2.68 -8.80 -16.24
C ILE A 284 2.34 -10.03 -17.08
N ILE A 285 3.19 -11.06 -17.10
CA ILE A 285 2.99 -12.27 -17.91
C ILE A 285 1.69 -12.98 -17.56
N THR A 286 1.46 -13.28 -16.28
CA THR A 286 0.29 -14.05 -15.84
C THR A 286 -1.02 -13.34 -16.19
N LYS A 287 -1.04 -12.01 -16.14
CA LYS A 287 -2.23 -11.22 -16.43
C LYS A 287 -2.41 -10.87 -17.90
N SER A 288 -1.34 -10.84 -18.69
CA SER A 288 -1.42 -10.48 -20.12
C SER A 288 -1.41 -11.67 -21.08
N LYS A 289 -1.00 -12.88 -20.64
CA LYS A 289 -0.78 -14.04 -21.54
C LYS A 289 -1.94 -14.27 -22.52
N VAL A 290 -3.18 -14.26 -22.03
CA VAL A 290 -4.40 -14.57 -22.81
C VAL A 290 -4.59 -13.62 -23.99
N PHE A 291 -4.11 -12.38 -23.86
CA PHE A 291 -4.24 -11.33 -24.87
C PHE A 291 -3.08 -11.29 -25.86
N LEU A 292 -1.92 -11.85 -25.49
CA LEU A 292 -0.67 -11.78 -26.25
C LEU A 292 -0.38 -13.07 -27.05
N THR A 293 -0.79 -14.23 -26.55
CA THR A 293 -0.51 -15.53 -27.20
C THR A 293 -1.25 -15.73 -28.52
N ASN A 294 -2.43 -15.13 -28.66
CA ASN A 294 -3.30 -15.29 -29.83
C ASN A 294 -3.08 -14.24 -30.92
N ASP A 295 -2.13 -13.31 -30.74
CA ASP A 295 -1.90 -12.22 -31.67
C ASP A 295 -0.65 -12.47 -32.52
N GLU A 296 -0.85 -12.54 -33.85
CA GLU A 296 0.23 -12.80 -34.81
C GLU A 296 1.34 -11.75 -34.74
N THR A 297 1.01 -10.49 -34.41
CA THR A 297 1.98 -9.39 -34.36
C THR A 297 2.94 -9.49 -33.19
N THR A 298 2.52 -10.11 -32.09
CA THR A 298 3.34 -10.24 -30.87
C THR A 298 3.94 -11.62 -30.69
N LYS A 299 3.56 -12.60 -31.51
CA LYS A 299 3.93 -14.01 -31.34
C LYS A 299 5.44 -14.25 -31.31
N GLU A 300 6.19 -13.70 -32.27
CA GLU A 300 7.66 -13.87 -32.32
C GLU A 300 8.34 -13.28 -31.08
N ALA A 301 7.91 -12.09 -30.66
CA ALA A 301 8.46 -11.42 -29.49
C ALA A 301 8.09 -12.16 -28.19
N TRP A 302 6.88 -12.70 -28.12
CA TRP A 302 6.43 -13.56 -27.02
C TRP A 302 7.28 -14.83 -26.91
N ASP A 303 7.54 -15.52 -28.02
CA ASP A 303 8.40 -16.71 -28.03
C ASP A 303 9.81 -16.39 -27.52
N GLY A 304 10.35 -15.22 -27.85
CA GLY A 304 11.62 -14.73 -27.30
C GLY A 304 11.58 -14.54 -25.78
N ILE A 305 10.48 -13.98 -25.26
CA ILE A 305 10.27 -13.81 -23.82
C ILE A 305 10.20 -15.18 -23.12
N VAL A 306 9.48 -16.14 -23.69
CA VAL A 306 9.35 -17.51 -23.15
C VAL A 306 10.70 -18.23 -23.12
N LYS A 307 11.50 -18.13 -24.19
CA LYS A 307 12.86 -18.70 -24.23
C LYS A 307 13.77 -18.12 -23.15
N ASN A 308 13.69 -16.82 -22.89
CA ASN A 308 14.46 -16.20 -21.82
C ASN A 308 14.01 -16.69 -20.44
N ILE A 309 12.72 -16.95 -20.25
CA ILE A 309 12.20 -17.52 -19.00
C ILE A 309 12.72 -18.95 -18.81
N GLU A 310 12.61 -19.79 -19.85
CA GLU A 310 13.12 -21.16 -19.87
C GLU A 310 14.63 -21.21 -19.58
N PHE A 311 15.40 -20.27 -20.15
CA PHE A 311 16.83 -20.17 -19.85
C PHE A 311 17.10 -19.99 -18.35
N VAL A 312 16.30 -19.22 -17.63
CA VAL A 312 16.50 -19.00 -16.18
C VAL A 312 16.11 -20.24 -15.37
N THR A 313 15.14 -21.05 -15.81
CA THR A 313 14.71 -22.26 -15.08
C THR A 313 15.79 -23.34 -15.03
N ILE A 314 16.65 -23.40 -16.05
CA ILE A 314 17.74 -24.39 -16.13
C ILE A 314 19.01 -23.98 -15.36
N LEU A 315 19.05 -22.75 -14.83
CA LEU A 315 20.19 -22.27 -14.06
C LEU A 315 20.28 -22.91 -12.68
N LYS A 316 21.46 -22.81 -12.07
CA LYS A 316 21.72 -23.31 -10.72
C LYS A 316 22.08 -22.14 -9.79
N PRO A 317 21.68 -22.20 -8.51
CA PRO A 317 22.05 -21.19 -7.52
C PRO A 317 23.57 -21.10 -7.38
N LYS A 318 24.08 -19.91 -7.06
CA LYS A 318 25.50 -19.66 -6.76
C LYS A 318 26.48 -20.01 -7.90
N MET A 319 26.02 -19.98 -9.14
CA MET A 319 26.91 -20.08 -10.30
C MET A 319 27.87 -18.88 -10.33
N LYS A 320 29.15 -19.13 -10.67
CA LYS A 320 30.15 -18.05 -10.80
C LYS A 320 29.76 -17.00 -11.84
N GLU A 321 29.12 -17.43 -12.93
CA GLU A 321 28.65 -16.54 -14.00
C GLU A 321 27.39 -15.75 -13.61
N TYR A 322 26.55 -16.32 -12.74
CA TYR A 322 25.29 -15.74 -12.29
C TYR A 322 25.24 -15.68 -10.75
N PRO A 323 26.08 -14.85 -10.11
CA PRO A 323 26.21 -14.82 -8.66
C PRO A 323 24.94 -14.37 -7.94
N SER A 324 24.08 -13.57 -8.59
CA SER A 324 22.84 -13.08 -7.98
C SER A 324 21.63 -13.99 -8.18
N ILE A 325 21.78 -15.13 -8.87
CA ILE A 325 20.69 -16.10 -9.04
C ILE A 325 20.42 -16.85 -7.72
N THR A 326 19.17 -16.81 -7.26
CA THR A 326 18.70 -17.50 -6.07
C THR A 326 17.73 -18.62 -6.44
N ASN A 327 17.51 -19.56 -5.52
CA ASN A 327 16.46 -20.57 -5.67
C ASN A 327 15.09 -19.91 -5.84
N LYS A 328 14.81 -18.80 -5.16
CA LYS A 328 13.54 -18.09 -5.25
C LYS A 328 13.31 -17.51 -6.63
N THR A 329 14.34 -16.92 -7.25
CA THR A 329 14.28 -16.49 -8.66
C THR A 329 14.00 -17.66 -9.59
N ILE A 330 14.72 -18.78 -9.44
CA ILE A 330 14.56 -19.97 -10.30
C ILE A 330 13.14 -20.54 -10.16
N PHE A 331 12.67 -20.79 -8.94
CA PHE A 331 11.32 -21.32 -8.70
C PHE A 331 10.26 -20.40 -9.26
N LYS A 332 10.39 -19.08 -9.09
CA LYS A 332 9.44 -18.16 -9.71
C LYS A 332 9.44 -18.24 -11.24
N HIS A 333 10.60 -18.38 -11.88
CA HIS A 333 10.66 -18.58 -13.33
C HIS A 333 10.04 -19.92 -13.75
N MET A 334 10.14 -20.96 -12.93
CA MET A 334 9.42 -22.22 -13.16
C MET A 334 7.91 -22.01 -13.08
N ASP A 335 7.42 -21.27 -12.07
CA ASP A 335 5.99 -20.91 -11.95
C ASP A 335 5.52 -20.11 -13.18
N ILE A 336 6.32 -19.14 -13.66
CA ILE A 336 6.02 -18.39 -14.89
C ILE A 336 5.93 -19.34 -16.08
N PHE A 337 6.92 -20.22 -16.23
CA PHE A 337 7.00 -21.14 -17.36
C PHE A 337 5.83 -22.13 -17.38
N GLU A 338 5.43 -22.65 -16.23
CA GLU A 338 4.24 -23.49 -16.07
C GLU A 338 2.97 -22.74 -16.47
N GLU A 339 2.82 -21.49 -16.02
CA GLU A 339 1.65 -20.65 -16.34
C GLU A 339 1.56 -20.34 -17.85
N VAL A 340 2.69 -20.14 -18.53
CA VAL A 340 2.71 -19.88 -19.98
C VAL A 340 2.51 -21.17 -20.79
N SER A 341 2.96 -22.32 -20.26
CA SER A 341 2.82 -23.62 -20.92
C SER A 341 1.42 -24.25 -20.73
N SER A 342 0.72 -23.85 -19.68
CA SER A 342 -0.65 -24.29 -19.39
C SER A 342 -1.65 -23.50 -20.24
N ASN A 343 -2.14 -24.13 -21.31
CA ASN A 343 -3.18 -23.61 -22.21
C ASN A 343 -4.53 -23.44 -21.52
#